data_AF-A0AA41SKL5-F1
#
_entry.id   AF-A0AA41SKL5-F1
#
_cell.length_a   1.000
_cell.length_b   1.000
_cell.length_c   1.000
_cell.angle_alpha   90.00
_cell.angle_beta   90.00
_cell.angle_gamma   90.00
#
_symmetry.space_group_name_H-M   'P 1'
#
loop_
_entity.id
_entity.type
_entity.pdbx_description
1 polymer ?
#
loop_
_entity_poly.entity_id
_entity_poly.type
_entity_poly.pdbx_seq_one_letter_code
_entity_poly.pdbx_strand_id
1 'polypeptide(L)'
;MSQTTPNHTQVVSGWAGHDKSGKVTPFTFKRRENGVDDVTIEVSYCGICHTDIHYLKNDWGITRYPVVPGHEITGVITKTGSNVKEFKVGDRVGVGCLACSCLECEYCKDSQEQYCDKHQFTYNGIFWDGSVTFGGYSKMLVADRRFVVHVPEGLPMDAAAPLLCAGITVFTPFKDYNLLEGPSKKIGVVGLGGLGHLAVKFGKGFGHHVTVISTSPSKEAEAKVRLGADDFLVSTDTEQMEAGKRSLDFIIDTVSAVHPLGPILELLKVKGTLSIVGAPAEPMGLPSFPIIF
;
A
#
# COMPACT_ATOMS: atom_id res chain seq x y z
N MET A 1 7.64 24.40 -0.83
CA MET A 1 6.39 24.02 -1.53
C MET A 1 6.61 24.15 -3.03
N SER A 2 6.14 23.19 -3.84
CA SER A 2 6.17 23.30 -5.31
C SER A 2 5.33 24.49 -5.77
N GLN A 3 5.57 25.03 -6.97
CA GLN A 3 4.69 26.06 -7.53
C GLN A 3 3.31 25.46 -7.80
N THR A 4 2.31 25.86 -7.02
CA THR A 4 0.93 25.38 -7.21
C THR A 4 0.21 26.19 -8.27
N THR A 5 -0.61 25.52 -9.06
CA THR A 5 -1.57 26.17 -9.96
C THR A 5 -2.97 25.97 -9.38
N PRO A 6 -3.50 26.90 -8.56
CA PRO A 6 -4.78 26.70 -7.86
C PRO A 6 -6.01 26.68 -8.79
N ASN A 7 -5.82 26.92 -10.10
CA ASN A 7 -6.89 26.96 -11.09
C ASN A 7 -7.44 25.57 -11.38
N HIS A 8 -8.51 25.21 -10.67
CA HIS A 8 -9.28 23.98 -10.91
C HIS A 8 -10.29 24.17 -12.02
N THR A 9 -9.85 24.02 -13.26
CA THR A 9 -10.67 24.23 -14.47
C THR A 9 -10.94 22.95 -15.26
N GLN A 10 -10.13 21.90 -15.07
CA GLN A 10 -10.28 20.64 -15.81
C GLN A 10 -11.46 19.84 -15.23
N VAL A 11 -12.53 19.66 -16.00
CA VAL A 11 -13.70 18.87 -15.59
C VAL A 11 -13.40 17.39 -15.75
N VAL A 12 -13.60 16.62 -14.68
CA VAL A 12 -13.26 15.19 -14.62
C VAL A 12 -14.47 14.40 -14.14
N SER A 13 -14.76 13.30 -14.83
CA SER A 13 -15.72 12.30 -14.38
C SER A 13 -15.02 11.21 -13.56
N GLY A 14 -15.67 10.81 -12.47
CA GLY A 14 -15.24 9.72 -11.62
C GLY A 14 -16.41 9.15 -10.81
N TRP A 15 -16.06 8.49 -9.73
CA TRP A 15 -16.99 7.81 -8.84
C TRP A 15 -16.68 8.21 -7.40
N ALA A 16 -17.69 8.64 -6.64
CA ALA A 16 -17.51 9.14 -5.28
C ALA A 16 -18.47 8.48 -4.29
N GLY A 17 -18.01 8.34 -3.05
CA GLY A 17 -18.86 8.16 -1.88
C GLY A 17 -19.30 9.53 -1.35
N HIS A 18 -20.55 9.63 -0.88
CA HIS A 18 -21.13 10.88 -0.37
C HIS A 18 -21.47 10.82 1.12
N ASP A 19 -21.48 9.63 1.71
CA ASP A 19 -21.75 9.38 3.11
C ASP A 19 -21.14 8.03 3.54
N LYS A 20 -21.29 7.70 4.83
CA LYS A 20 -20.75 6.49 5.46
C LYS A 20 -21.42 5.17 5.06
N SER A 21 -22.39 5.18 4.13
CA SER A 21 -22.93 3.92 3.58
C SER A 21 -21.91 3.14 2.75
N GLY A 22 -20.88 3.83 2.26
CA GLY A 22 -19.91 3.29 1.32
C GLY A 22 -20.45 3.09 -0.10
N LYS A 23 -21.67 3.57 -0.40
CA LYS A 23 -22.21 3.53 -1.76
C LYS A 23 -21.45 4.52 -2.64
N VAL A 24 -20.95 4.03 -3.77
CA VAL A 24 -20.23 4.83 -4.75
C VAL A 24 -21.15 5.15 -5.93
N THR A 25 -21.21 6.42 -6.34
CA THR A 25 -22.03 6.89 -7.47
C THR A 25 -21.22 7.76 -8.44
N PRO A 26 -21.63 7.88 -9.72
CA PRO A 26 -20.98 8.78 -10.66
C PRO A 26 -20.92 10.21 -10.11
N PHE A 27 -19.77 10.86 -10.25
CA PHE A 27 -19.50 12.19 -9.73
C PHE A 27 -18.61 12.98 -10.69
N THR A 28 -18.95 14.24 -10.92
CA THR A 28 -18.16 15.15 -11.74
C THR A 28 -17.56 16.23 -10.86
N PHE A 29 -16.26 16.45 -10.99
CA PHE A 29 -15.51 17.42 -10.20
C PHE A 29 -14.49 18.15 -11.06
N LYS A 30 -13.75 19.09 -10.46
CA LYS A 30 -12.68 19.80 -11.15
C LYS A 30 -11.33 19.44 -10.57
N ARG A 31 -10.32 19.33 -11.43
CA ARG A 31 -8.92 19.23 -11.05
C ARG A 31 -8.16 20.47 -11.50
N ARG A 32 -7.07 20.77 -10.79
CA ARG A 32 -6.12 21.81 -11.17
C ARG A 32 -5.55 21.59 -12.57
N GLU A 33 -5.15 22.68 -13.22
CA GLU A 33 -4.35 22.62 -14.44
C GLU A 33 -2.98 21.96 -14.19
N ASN A 34 -2.40 21.44 -15.27
CA ASN A 34 -1.02 20.94 -15.25
C ASN A 34 -0.05 22.12 -15.08
N GLY A 35 0.55 22.23 -13.89
CA GLY A 35 1.59 23.20 -13.59
C GLY A 35 2.95 22.80 -14.16
N VAL A 36 3.98 23.54 -13.78
CA VAL A 36 5.34 23.40 -14.35
C VAL A 36 6.07 22.14 -13.87
N ASP A 37 5.76 21.63 -12.68
CA ASP A 37 6.36 20.41 -12.11
C ASP A 37 5.42 19.19 -12.21
N ASP A 38 4.30 19.32 -12.92
CA ASP A 38 3.25 18.31 -12.95
C ASP A 38 3.22 17.47 -14.21
N VAL A 39 2.62 16.30 -14.09
CA VAL A 39 2.18 15.49 -15.23
C VAL A 39 0.67 15.24 -15.15
N THR A 40 0.02 15.25 -16.31
CA THR A 40 -1.37 14.84 -16.47
C THR A 40 -1.38 13.42 -17.00
N ILE A 41 -2.15 12.56 -16.33
CA ILE A 41 -2.19 11.12 -16.57
C ILE A 41 -3.62 10.76 -16.95
N GLU A 42 -3.79 10.10 -18.10
CA GLU A 42 -5.01 9.37 -18.41
C GLU A 42 -4.99 8.06 -17.62
N VAL A 43 -5.96 7.89 -16.71
CA VAL A 43 -6.01 6.72 -15.83
C VAL A 43 -6.49 5.52 -16.64
N SER A 44 -5.65 4.49 -16.72
CA SER A 44 -5.98 3.23 -17.39
C SER A 44 -6.55 2.21 -16.40
N TYR A 45 -5.90 2.06 -15.24
CA TYR A 45 -6.34 1.15 -14.19
C TYR A 45 -6.21 1.83 -12.82
N CYS A 46 -7.11 1.45 -11.92
CA CYS A 46 -6.98 1.77 -10.50
C CYS A 46 -7.34 0.52 -9.70
N GLY A 47 -6.42 0.06 -8.86
CA GLY A 47 -6.66 -1.05 -7.95
C GLY A 47 -7.62 -0.67 -6.82
N ILE A 48 -8.19 -1.69 -6.18
CA ILE A 48 -9.12 -1.55 -5.04
C ILE A 48 -8.44 -2.13 -3.81
N CYS A 49 -8.22 -1.29 -2.80
CA CYS A 49 -7.61 -1.68 -1.54
C CYS A 49 -8.62 -1.55 -0.38
N HIS A 50 -8.38 -2.25 0.72
CA HIS A 50 -9.23 -2.14 1.92
C HIS A 50 -9.26 -0.71 2.47
N THR A 51 -8.18 0.05 2.29
CA THR A 51 -8.12 1.48 2.61
C THR A 51 -9.22 2.28 1.92
N ASP A 52 -9.56 1.96 0.66
CA ASP A 52 -10.66 2.63 -0.05
C ASP A 52 -12.01 2.36 0.63
N ILE A 53 -12.21 1.14 1.13
CA ILE A 53 -13.42 0.74 1.85
C ILE A 53 -13.50 1.45 3.21
N HIS A 54 -12.40 1.51 3.97
CA HIS A 54 -12.36 2.18 5.27
C HIS A 54 -12.67 3.67 5.17
N TYR A 55 -12.16 4.36 4.15
CA TYR A 55 -12.56 5.75 3.88
C TYR A 55 -14.03 5.84 3.42
N LEU A 56 -14.48 5.00 2.48
CA LEU A 56 -15.87 5.01 2.03
C LEU A 56 -16.89 4.79 3.15
N LYS A 57 -16.53 4.04 4.20
CA LYS A 57 -17.38 3.79 5.38
C LYS A 57 -17.10 4.71 6.57
N ASN A 58 -16.07 5.53 6.46
CA ASN A 58 -15.55 6.36 7.55
C ASN A 58 -15.21 5.56 8.83
N ASP A 59 -14.63 4.37 8.68
CA ASP A 59 -14.31 3.48 9.82
C ASP A 59 -13.31 4.15 10.80
N TRP A 60 -12.44 5.02 10.29
CA TRP A 60 -11.48 5.79 11.09
C TRP A 60 -12.00 7.16 11.56
N GLY A 61 -13.22 7.57 11.20
CA GLY A 61 -13.79 8.85 11.61
C GLY A 61 -13.22 10.11 10.93
N ILE A 62 -12.29 9.97 9.97
CA ILE A 62 -11.52 11.06 9.35
C ILE A 62 -11.85 11.34 7.87
N THR A 63 -12.95 10.80 7.36
CA THR A 63 -13.34 10.93 5.95
C THR A 63 -14.00 12.28 5.66
N ARG A 64 -13.57 12.92 4.57
CA ARG A 64 -14.11 14.14 4.00
C ARG A 64 -14.95 13.77 2.78
N TYR A 65 -16.27 13.87 2.90
CA TYR A 65 -17.18 13.64 1.78
C TYR A 65 -17.40 14.93 0.95
N PRO A 66 -17.61 14.84 -0.38
CA PRO A 66 -17.51 13.63 -1.18
C PRO A 66 -16.07 13.11 -1.23
N VAL A 67 -15.89 11.79 -1.24
CA VAL A 67 -14.57 11.14 -1.37
C VAL A 67 -14.52 10.38 -2.69
N VAL A 68 -13.48 10.62 -3.49
CA VAL A 68 -13.18 9.85 -4.71
C VAL A 68 -11.99 8.94 -4.37
N PRO A 69 -12.19 7.64 -4.10
CA PRO A 69 -11.11 6.75 -3.69
C PRO A 69 -10.15 6.40 -4.83
N GLY A 70 -9.19 5.51 -4.54
CA GLY A 70 -8.22 4.99 -5.48
C GLY A 70 -6.84 5.62 -5.31
N HIS A 71 -5.86 4.79 -4.96
CA HIS A 71 -4.46 5.18 -4.73
C HIS A 71 -3.47 4.12 -5.26
N GLU A 72 -3.97 3.24 -6.12
CA GLU A 72 -3.22 2.21 -6.84
C GLU A 72 -3.36 2.51 -8.33
N ILE A 73 -2.83 3.64 -8.78
CA ILE A 73 -3.21 4.25 -10.07
C ILE A 73 -2.15 3.95 -11.11
N THR A 74 -2.52 3.40 -12.27
CA THR A 74 -1.63 3.31 -13.44
C THR A 74 -2.28 3.90 -14.68
N GLY A 75 -1.45 4.51 -15.53
CA GLY A 75 -1.93 5.23 -16.69
C GLY A 75 -0.83 5.69 -17.63
N VAL A 76 -1.22 6.56 -18.55
CA VAL A 76 -0.33 7.10 -19.59
C VAL A 76 -0.29 8.61 -19.47
N ILE A 77 0.91 9.19 -19.54
CA ILE A 77 1.08 10.64 -19.51
C ILE A 77 0.53 11.26 -20.79
N THR A 78 -0.34 12.27 -20.65
CA THR A 78 -0.91 13.06 -21.75
C THR A 78 -0.38 14.48 -21.81
N LYS A 79 0.19 15.00 -20.71
CA LYS A 79 0.83 16.32 -20.64
C LYS A 79 1.93 16.36 -19.59
N THR A 80 2.99 17.10 -19.85
CA THR A 80 4.09 17.35 -18.91
C THR A 80 4.30 18.84 -18.69
N GLY A 81 4.69 19.22 -17.48
CA GLY A 81 5.11 20.56 -17.13
C GLY A 81 6.52 20.86 -17.65
N SER A 82 6.86 22.15 -17.76
CA SER A 82 8.16 22.59 -18.32
C SER A 82 9.38 22.18 -17.49
N ASN A 83 9.22 21.92 -16.19
CA ASN A 83 10.30 21.49 -15.31
C ASN A 83 10.48 19.96 -15.28
N VAL A 84 9.52 19.20 -15.83
CA VAL A 84 9.53 17.74 -15.87
C VAL A 84 10.52 17.28 -16.95
N LYS A 85 11.52 16.48 -16.57
CA LYS A 85 12.58 15.99 -17.48
C LYS A 85 12.68 14.47 -17.52
N GLU A 86 12.23 13.82 -16.46
CA GLU A 86 12.29 12.39 -16.20
C GLU A 86 11.09 11.62 -16.81
N PHE A 87 10.09 12.35 -17.32
CA PHE A 87 8.90 11.80 -17.96
C PHE A 87 8.60 12.54 -19.28
N LYS A 88 7.94 11.85 -20.21
CA LYS A 88 7.39 12.40 -21.45
C LYS A 88 5.97 11.90 -21.70
N VAL A 89 5.25 12.59 -22.60
CA VAL A 89 3.95 12.14 -23.11
C VAL A 89 4.10 10.74 -23.73
N GLY A 90 3.16 9.85 -23.40
CA GLY A 90 3.16 8.45 -23.82
C GLY A 90 3.85 7.50 -22.83
N ASP A 91 4.60 7.99 -21.83
CA ASP A 91 5.18 7.13 -20.81
C ASP A 91 4.10 6.47 -19.95
N ARG A 92 4.35 5.20 -19.59
CA ARG A 92 3.53 4.41 -18.67
C ARG A 92 3.95 4.71 -17.24
N VAL A 93 3.02 5.16 -16.41
CA VAL A 93 3.33 5.65 -15.07
C VAL A 93 2.33 5.15 -14.02
N GLY A 94 2.77 5.22 -12.76
CA GLY A 94 2.00 4.91 -11.59
C GLY A 94 2.00 6.04 -10.57
N VAL A 95 0.92 6.14 -9.78
CA VAL A 95 0.81 7.03 -8.62
C VAL A 95 0.29 6.21 -7.44
N GLY A 96 1.04 6.24 -6.33
CA GLY A 96 0.73 5.49 -5.11
C GLY A 96 -0.09 6.29 -4.10
N CYS A 97 0.17 6.07 -2.81
CA CYS A 97 -0.63 6.61 -1.70
C CYS A 97 -0.43 8.10 -1.43
N LEU A 98 0.67 8.72 -1.85
CA LEU A 98 1.02 10.10 -1.52
C LEU A 98 0.77 11.03 -2.70
N ALA A 99 0.11 12.16 -2.45
CA ALA A 99 -0.04 13.26 -3.41
C ALA A 99 1.01 14.35 -3.21
N CYS A 100 1.35 14.67 -1.95
CA CYS A 100 2.36 15.67 -1.64
C CYS A 100 2.97 15.53 -0.23
N SER A 101 4.02 16.30 0.03
CA SER A 101 4.70 16.44 1.32
C SER A 101 5.29 17.86 1.49
N CYS A 102 6.00 18.17 2.59
CA CYS A 102 6.56 19.53 2.77
C CYS A 102 7.75 19.83 1.86
N LEU A 103 8.44 18.79 1.37
CA LEU A 103 9.66 18.86 0.53
C LEU A 103 10.91 19.44 1.21
N GLU A 104 10.86 19.79 2.51
CA GLU A 104 11.93 20.55 3.19
C GLU A 104 12.46 19.90 4.47
N CYS A 105 11.70 18.99 5.10
CA CYS A 105 12.16 18.28 6.30
C CYS A 105 13.23 17.25 5.95
N GLU A 106 13.90 16.72 6.98
CA GLU A 106 14.94 15.70 6.81
C GLU A 106 14.45 14.48 6.03
N TYR A 107 13.24 13.97 6.34
CA TYR A 107 12.66 12.83 5.64
C TYR A 107 12.41 13.12 4.15
N CYS A 108 11.91 14.31 3.82
CA CYS A 108 11.73 14.69 2.42
C CYS A 108 13.07 14.87 1.69
N LYS A 109 14.10 15.35 2.37
CA LYS A 109 15.43 15.49 1.77
C LYS A 109 16.11 14.14 1.56
N ASP A 110 15.77 13.15 2.37
CA ASP A 110 16.30 11.78 2.30
C ASP A 110 15.41 10.81 1.49
N SER A 111 14.47 11.32 0.70
CA SER A 111 13.54 10.48 -0.12
C SER A 111 12.69 9.50 0.72
N GLN A 112 12.28 9.96 1.91
CA GLN A 112 11.39 9.26 2.83
C GLN A 112 10.11 10.07 3.11
N GLU A 113 9.50 10.61 2.07
CA GLU A 113 8.34 11.50 2.15
C GLU A 113 7.16 10.89 2.92
N GLN A 114 7.07 9.56 3.00
CA GLN A 114 6.06 8.84 3.80
C GLN A 114 6.16 9.11 5.31
N TYR A 115 7.34 9.52 5.81
CA TYR A 115 7.54 9.89 7.22
C TYR A 115 7.43 11.40 7.45
N CYS A 116 7.10 12.18 6.43
CA CYS A 116 6.87 13.61 6.60
C CYS A 116 5.58 13.86 7.39
N ASP A 117 5.63 14.61 8.49
CA ASP A 117 4.42 14.99 9.26
C ASP A 117 3.38 15.79 8.48
N LYS A 118 3.78 16.36 7.33
CA LYS A 118 2.93 17.16 6.45
C LYS A 118 2.64 16.47 5.11
N HIS A 119 2.86 15.15 5.01
CA HIS A 119 2.43 14.42 3.82
C HIS A 119 0.91 14.42 3.67
N GLN A 120 0.45 14.25 2.45
CA GLN A 120 -0.97 14.23 2.11
C GLN A 120 -1.24 13.09 1.16
N PHE A 121 -2.37 12.42 1.39
CA PHE A 121 -2.76 11.24 0.61
C PHE A 121 -3.31 11.61 -0.77
N THR A 122 -3.22 10.66 -1.70
CA THR A 122 -3.75 10.73 -3.07
C THR A 122 -5.24 11.05 -3.14
N TYR A 123 -5.98 10.71 -2.09
CA TYR A 123 -7.36 11.15 -1.87
C TYR A 123 -7.61 11.42 -0.39
N ASN A 124 -8.67 12.17 -0.08
CA ASN A 124 -9.05 12.55 1.29
C ASN A 124 -8.03 13.44 2.04
N GLY A 125 -6.90 13.76 1.43
CA GLY A 125 -5.90 14.71 1.91
C GLY A 125 -6.22 16.15 1.50
N ILE A 126 -5.36 17.07 1.92
CA ILE A 126 -5.42 18.50 1.56
C ILE A 126 -4.16 18.86 0.79
N PHE A 127 -4.28 19.13 -0.51
CA PHE A 127 -3.14 19.46 -1.36
C PHE A 127 -2.54 20.83 -0.98
N TRP A 128 -1.38 21.17 -1.55
CA TRP A 128 -0.66 22.43 -1.25
C TRP A 128 -1.47 23.71 -1.51
N ASP A 129 -2.47 23.66 -2.38
CA ASP A 129 -3.37 24.79 -2.67
C ASP A 129 -4.65 24.83 -1.79
N GLY A 130 -4.74 23.93 -0.81
CA GLY A 130 -5.88 23.82 0.11
C GLY A 130 -7.05 23.01 -0.43
N SER A 131 -6.98 22.49 -1.66
CA SER A 131 -8.02 21.63 -2.23
C SER A 131 -8.00 20.24 -1.60
N VAL A 132 -9.17 19.57 -1.60
CA VAL A 132 -9.27 18.16 -1.23
C VAL A 132 -8.71 17.30 -2.37
N THR A 133 -7.86 16.33 -2.05
CA THR A 133 -7.35 15.39 -3.05
C THR A 133 -8.42 14.36 -3.44
N PHE A 134 -8.51 14.07 -4.74
CA PHE A 134 -9.40 13.06 -5.32
C PHE A 134 -8.60 12.01 -6.07
N GLY A 135 -8.91 10.73 -5.82
CA GLY A 135 -8.11 9.59 -6.23
C GLY A 135 -8.36 9.08 -7.65
N GLY A 136 -7.88 7.86 -7.88
CA GLY A 136 -7.84 7.19 -9.18
C GLY A 136 -9.16 6.60 -9.66
N TYR A 137 -10.25 6.64 -8.89
CA TYR A 137 -11.59 6.27 -9.39
C TYR A 137 -12.17 7.38 -10.28
N SER A 138 -11.37 7.87 -11.21
CA SER A 138 -11.63 8.98 -12.11
C SER A 138 -10.88 8.79 -13.42
N LYS A 139 -11.31 9.49 -14.47
CA LYS A 139 -10.76 9.31 -15.83
C LYS A 139 -9.34 9.85 -15.99
N MET A 140 -8.92 10.78 -15.16
CA MET A 140 -7.60 11.41 -15.25
C MET A 140 -7.11 11.86 -13.88
N LEU A 141 -5.79 11.99 -13.73
CA LEU A 141 -5.11 12.55 -12.56
C LEU A 141 -4.07 13.62 -12.98
N VAL A 142 -3.92 14.70 -12.20
CA VAL A 142 -2.74 15.57 -12.27
C VAL A 142 -1.93 15.33 -11.01
N ALA A 143 -0.66 14.98 -11.17
CA ALA A 143 0.25 14.69 -10.06
C ALA A 143 1.55 15.48 -10.22
N ASP A 144 2.14 15.90 -9.10
CA ASP A 144 3.51 16.43 -9.11
C ASP A 144 4.46 15.28 -9.44
N ARG A 145 5.40 15.52 -10.36
CA ARG A 145 6.32 14.50 -10.89
C ARG A 145 7.05 13.69 -9.81
N ARG A 146 7.27 14.27 -8.63
CA ARG A 146 7.96 13.62 -7.51
C ARG A 146 7.21 12.41 -6.96
N PHE A 147 5.89 12.39 -7.11
CA PHE A 147 5.01 11.32 -6.61
C PHE A 147 4.55 10.37 -7.72
N VAL A 148 5.22 10.43 -8.87
CA VAL A 148 4.95 9.59 -10.03
C VAL A 148 6.13 8.64 -10.23
N VAL A 149 5.83 7.38 -10.56
CA VAL A 149 6.84 6.35 -10.84
C VAL A 149 6.65 5.78 -12.24
N HIS A 150 7.73 5.35 -12.88
CA HIS A 150 7.66 4.60 -14.13
C HIS A 150 7.08 3.21 -13.91
N VAL A 151 6.20 2.76 -14.82
CA VAL A 151 5.75 1.36 -14.88
C VAL A 151 6.56 0.64 -15.95
N PRO A 152 7.36 -0.39 -15.62
CA PRO A 152 8.20 -1.09 -16.58
C PRO A 152 7.40 -1.68 -17.75
N GLU A 153 7.97 -1.67 -18.96
CA GLU A 153 7.29 -2.16 -20.16
C GLU A 153 6.84 -3.63 -20.03
N GLY A 154 7.69 -4.47 -19.42
CA GLY A 154 7.43 -5.90 -19.21
C GLY A 154 6.41 -6.22 -18.11
N LEU A 155 5.92 -5.24 -17.35
CA LEU A 155 4.94 -5.44 -16.28
C LEU A 155 3.58 -4.87 -16.71
N PRO A 156 2.51 -5.66 -16.91
CA PRO A 156 1.19 -5.15 -17.25
C PRO A 156 0.68 -4.07 -16.26
N MET A 157 0.04 -3.01 -16.75
CA MET A 157 -0.36 -1.86 -15.91
C MET A 157 -1.44 -2.19 -14.89
N ASP A 158 -2.32 -3.14 -15.21
CA ASP A 158 -3.32 -3.69 -14.29
C ASP A 158 -2.67 -4.48 -13.15
N ALA A 159 -1.65 -5.30 -13.47
CA ALA A 159 -0.87 -6.03 -12.48
C ALA A 159 0.06 -5.12 -11.65
N ALA A 160 0.53 -4.01 -12.23
CA ALA A 160 1.37 -3.03 -11.55
C ALA A 160 0.60 -2.20 -10.52
N ALA A 161 -0.68 -1.92 -10.74
CA ALA A 161 -1.48 -1.05 -9.90
C ALA A 161 -1.46 -1.46 -8.41
N PRO A 162 -1.74 -2.73 -8.02
CA PRO A 162 -1.67 -3.16 -6.63
C PRO A 162 -0.28 -3.07 -5.99
N LEU A 163 0.79 -3.03 -6.80
CA LEU A 163 2.15 -2.91 -6.27
C LEU A 163 2.44 -1.51 -5.70
N LEU A 164 1.68 -0.49 -6.13
CA LEU A 164 1.84 0.90 -5.70
C LEU A 164 1.33 1.17 -4.28
N CYS A 165 0.58 0.23 -3.69
CA CYS A 165 0.20 0.23 -2.28
C CYS A 165 0.64 -1.07 -1.62
N ALA A 166 -0.09 -2.16 -1.84
CA ALA A 166 0.17 -3.44 -1.17
C ALA A 166 1.60 -3.95 -1.44
N GLY A 167 2.10 -3.80 -2.67
CA GLY A 167 3.44 -4.25 -3.04
C GLY A 167 4.55 -3.51 -2.29
N ILE A 168 4.55 -2.18 -2.34
CA ILE A 168 5.55 -1.37 -1.64
C ILE A 168 5.45 -1.53 -0.12
N THR A 169 4.24 -1.68 0.43
CA THR A 169 4.03 -1.92 1.87
C THR A 169 4.72 -3.19 2.35
N VAL A 170 4.68 -4.29 1.58
CA VAL A 170 5.37 -5.52 1.96
C VAL A 170 6.83 -5.53 1.54
N PHE A 171 7.19 -4.84 0.45
CA PHE A 171 8.57 -4.78 -0.03
C PHE A 171 9.47 -3.98 0.92
N THR A 172 8.99 -2.87 1.50
CA THR A 172 9.80 -2.00 2.36
C THR A 172 10.37 -2.74 3.58
N PRO A 173 9.58 -3.49 4.39
CA PRO A 173 10.15 -4.32 5.46
C PRO A 173 11.16 -5.36 4.95
N PHE A 174 10.93 -5.97 3.77
CA PHE A 174 11.90 -6.89 3.20
C PHE A 174 13.22 -6.20 2.89
N LYS A 175 13.18 -4.97 2.36
CA LYS A 175 14.37 -4.15 2.16
C LYS A 175 15.06 -3.80 3.48
N ASP A 176 14.31 -3.24 4.43
CA ASP A 176 14.87 -2.68 5.67
C ASP A 176 15.49 -3.76 6.57
N TYR A 177 14.97 -4.98 6.51
CA TYR A 177 15.50 -6.13 7.27
C TYR A 177 16.44 -7.03 6.45
N ASN A 178 16.97 -6.52 5.34
CA ASN A 178 17.97 -7.18 4.48
C ASN A 178 17.50 -8.58 4.04
N LEU A 179 16.31 -8.64 3.44
CA LEU A 179 15.66 -9.84 2.89
C LEU A 179 15.62 -9.85 1.34
N LEU A 180 16.23 -8.86 0.69
CA LEU A 180 16.31 -8.84 -0.78
C LEU A 180 17.48 -9.68 -1.30
N GLU A 181 18.54 -9.77 -0.52
CA GLU A 181 19.81 -10.40 -0.87
C GLU A 181 20.35 -11.18 0.33
N GLY A 182 21.22 -12.17 0.06
CA GLY A 182 21.89 -12.96 1.11
C GLY A 182 21.29 -14.35 1.30
N PRO A 183 21.58 -15.01 2.44
CA PRO A 183 21.14 -16.39 2.67
C PRO A 183 19.62 -16.47 2.83
N SER A 184 19.05 -17.58 2.36
CA SER A 184 17.64 -17.89 2.56
C SER A 184 17.28 -17.87 4.04
N LYS A 185 16.20 -17.18 4.39
CA LYS A 185 15.61 -17.12 5.73
C LYS A 185 14.24 -17.78 5.75
N LYS A 186 13.74 -18.10 6.95
CA LYS A 186 12.38 -18.56 7.18
C LYS A 186 11.46 -17.38 7.51
N ILE A 187 10.47 -17.16 6.66
CA ILE A 187 9.56 -16.01 6.70
C ILE A 187 8.16 -16.48 7.04
N GLY A 188 7.55 -15.91 8.08
CA GLY A 188 6.12 -16.05 8.35
C GLY A 188 5.31 -14.95 7.68
N VAL A 189 4.17 -15.30 7.08
CA VAL A 189 3.19 -14.34 6.57
C VAL A 189 1.87 -14.58 7.30
N VAL A 190 1.48 -13.64 8.17
CA VAL A 190 0.20 -13.73 8.90
C VAL A 190 -0.90 -13.10 8.06
N GLY A 191 -1.91 -13.90 7.74
CA GLY A 191 -3.01 -13.52 6.86
C GLY A 191 -2.66 -13.68 5.37
N LEU A 192 -3.61 -14.20 4.60
CA LEU A 192 -3.47 -14.40 3.15
C LEU A 192 -4.54 -13.59 2.41
N GLY A 193 -4.29 -12.28 2.28
CA GLY A 193 -5.15 -11.31 1.59
C GLY A 193 -4.35 -10.51 0.55
N GLY A 194 -4.71 -9.23 0.36
CA GLY A 194 -4.03 -8.34 -0.59
C GLY A 194 -2.53 -8.18 -0.30
N LEU A 195 -2.15 -7.83 0.93
CA LEU A 195 -0.73 -7.74 1.31
C LEU A 195 -0.11 -9.14 1.43
N GLY A 196 -0.78 -10.06 2.12
CA GLY A 196 -0.26 -11.40 2.38
C GLY A 196 0.15 -12.18 1.12
N HIS A 197 -0.65 -12.15 0.04
CA HIS A 197 -0.27 -12.87 -1.18
C HIS A 197 0.95 -12.24 -1.89
N LEU A 198 1.14 -10.92 -1.80
CA LEU A 198 2.35 -10.25 -2.31
C LEU A 198 3.55 -10.55 -1.42
N ALA A 199 3.39 -10.59 -0.09
CA ALA A 199 4.45 -10.99 0.82
C ALA A 199 4.95 -12.41 0.54
N VAL A 200 4.04 -13.36 0.24
CA VAL A 200 4.43 -14.70 -0.21
C VAL A 200 5.21 -14.64 -1.52
N LYS A 201 4.70 -13.91 -2.53
CA LYS A 201 5.37 -13.78 -3.83
C LYS A 201 6.77 -13.16 -3.72
N PHE A 202 6.94 -12.10 -2.92
CA PHE A 202 8.25 -11.50 -2.68
C PHE A 202 9.17 -12.45 -1.92
N GLY A 203 8.70 -13.08 -0.84
CA GLY A 203 9.49 -14.07 -0.09
C GLY A 203 9.98 -15.22 -0.96
N LYS A 204 9.11 -15.80 -1.79
CA LYS A 204 9.52 -16.83 -2.76
C LYS A 204 10.44 -16.28 -3.85
N GLY A 205 10.16 -15.08 -4.35
CA GLY A 205 10.96 -14.40 -5.38
C GLY A 205 12.40 -14.12 -4.93
N PHE A 206 12.61 -13.79 -3.65
CA PHE A 206 13.93 -13.60 -3.05
C PHE A 206 14.56 -14.91 -2.51
N GLY A 207 13.95 -16.07 -2.78
CA GLY A 207 14.51 -17.37 -2.44
C GLY A 207 14.38 -17.76 -0.95
N HIS A 208 13.42 -17.19 -0.23
CA HIS A 208 13.15 -17.54 1.15
C HIS A 208 12.21 -18.75 1.28
N HIS A 209 12.29 -19.38 2.45
CA HIS A 209 11.30 -20.36 2.91
C HIS A 209 10.13 -19.58 3.50
N VAL A 210 8.92 -19.77 2.97
CA VAL A 210 7.73 -19.00 3.35
C VAL A 210 6.70 -19.92 4.01
N THR A 211 6.32 -19.56 5.24
CA THR A 211 5.23 -20.19 6.00
C THR A 211 4.06 -19.22 6.08
N VAL A 212 2.90 -19.61 5.55
CA VAL A 212 1.66 -18.84 5.71
C VAL A 212 0.97 -19.22 7.01
N ILE A 213 0.59 -18.23 7.81
CA ILE A 213 -0.11 -18.40 9.09
C ILE A 213 -1.53 -17.86 8.93
N SER A 214 -2.55 -18.69 9.15
CA SER A 214 -3.94 -18.32 8.88
C SER A 214 -4.93 -18.94 9.88
N THR A 215 -6.04 -18.27 10.12
CA THR A 215 -7.21 -18.85 10.81
C THR A 215 -8.09 -19.69 9.89
N SER A 216 -7.84 -19.66 8.57
CA SER A 216 -8.71 -20.28 7.56
C SER A 216 -7.99 -21.44 6.87
N PRO A 217 -8.21 -22.70 7.29
CA PRO A 217 -7.59 -23.87 6.67
C PRO A 217 -7.84 -23.98 5.15
N SER A 218 -8.98 -23.45 4.68
CA SER A 218 -9.34 -23.41 3.26
C SER A 218 -8.34 -22.65 2.37
N LYS A 219 -7.49 -21.79 2.96
CA LYS A 219 -6.48 -21.03 2.22
C LYS A 219 -5.17 -21.80 1.99
N GLU A 220 -5.03 -23.01 2.53
CA GLU A 220 -3.80 -23.80 2.37
C GLU A 220 -3.49 -24.12 0.91
N ALA A 221 -4.50 -24.53 0.13
CA ALA A 221 -4.31 -24.85 -1.29
C ALA A 221 -3.86 -23.61 -2.08
N GLU A 222 -4.43 -22.43 -1.80
CA GLU A 222 -3.99 -21.18 -2.42
C GLU A 222 -2.56 -20.82 -2.00
N ALA A 223 -2.23 -20.94 -0.71
CA ALA A 223 -0.90 -20.66 -0.20
C ALA A 223 0.16 -21.54 -0.87
N LYS A 224 -0.02 -22.86 -0.85
CA LYS A 224 1.01 -23.83 -1.26
C LYS A 224 1.03 -24.07 -2.76
N VAL A 225 -0.14 -24.27 -3.39
CA VAL A 225 -0.22 -24.65 -4.81
C VAL A 225 -0.16 -23.43 -5.72
N ARG A 226 -0.91 -22.37 -5.41
CA ARG A 226 -1.01 -21.19 -6.29
C ARG A 226 0.13 -20.19 -6.05
N LEU A 227 0.47 -19.93 -4.79
CA LEU A 227 1.44 -18.91 -4.41
C LEU A 227 2.83 -19.48 -4.12
N GLY A 228 2.96 -20.79 -3.93
CA GLY A 228 4.24 -21.48 -3.74
C GLY A 228 4.81 -21.35 -2.33
N ALA A 229 4.00 -21.07 -1.31
CA ALA A 229 4.43 -21.17 0.08
C ALA A 229 4.88 -22.61 0.41
N ASP A 230 5.91 -22.73 1.23
CA ASP A 230 6.50 -24.03 1.59
C ASP A 230 5.65 -24.70 2.68
N ASP A 231 5.24 -23.92 3.69
CA ASP A 231 4.45 -24.39 4.82
C ASP A 231 3.18 -23.56 5.04
N PHE A 232 2.24 -24.15 5.76
CA PHE A 232 1.01 -23.51 6.20
C PHE A 232 0.73 -23.89 7.66
N LEU A 233 0.44 -22.90 8.50
CA LEU A 233 0.09 -23.09 9.90
C LEU A 233 -1.32 -22.55 10.14
N VAL A 234 -2.18 -23.38 10.74
CA VAL A 234 -3.48 -22.93 11.22
C VAL A 234 -3.28 -22.30 12.60
N SER A 235 -3.50 -20.99 12.72
CA SER A 235 -3.17 -20.24 13.95
C SER A 235 -4.04 -20.59 15.16
N THR A 236 -5.15 -21.30 14.94
CA THR A 236 -6.04 -21.84 15.98
C THR A 236 -5.73 -23.30 16.33
N ASP A 237 -4.80 -23.94 15.62
CA ASP A 237 -4.32 -25.28 15.92
C ASP A 237 -3.11 -25.18 16.84
N THR A 238 -3.34 -25.47 18.13
CA THR A 238 -2.31 -25.36 19.17
C THR A 238 -1.13 -26.30 18.93
N GLU A 239 -1.35 -27.49 18.35
CA GLU A 239 -0.27 -28.44 18.11
C GLU A 239 0.66 -27.95 16.99
N GLN A 240 0.09 -27.43 15.90
CA GLN A 240 0.86 -26.82 14.82
C GLN A 240 1.65 -25.59 15.31
N MET A 241 1.00 -24.73 16.10
CA MET A 241 1.65 -23.52 16.63
C MET A 241 2.77 -23.86 17.62
N GLU A 242 2.59 -24.89 18.46
CA GLU A 242 3.64 -25.37 19.36
C GLU A 242 4.84 -25.94 18.59
N ALA A 243 4.58 -26.75 17.55
CA ALA A 243 5.63 -27.31 16.70
C ALA A 243 6.38 -26.23 15.90
N GLY A 244 5.72 -25.10 15.60
CA GLY A 244 6.29 -23.97 14.89
C GLY A 244 7.11 -22.99 15.75
N LYS A 245 7.18 -23.18 17.07
CA LYS A 245 7.90 -22.26 17.95
C LYS A 245 9.36 -22.06 17.56
N ARG A 246 9.83 -20.82 17.67
CA ARG A 246 11.22 -20.42 17.40
C ARG A 246 11.77 -20.91 16.06
N SER A 247 10.93 -20.90 15.02
CA SER A 247 11.29 -21.42 13.70
C SER A 247 11.51 -20.34 12.64
N LEU A 248 10.96 -19.14 12.84
CA LEU A 248 10.93 -18.07 11.84
C LEU A 248 11.94 -16.96 12.16
N ASP A 249 12.65 -16.49 11.14
CA ASP A 249 13.61 -15.38 11.26
C ASP A 249 12.90 -14.01 11.20
N PHE A 250 11.82 -13.94 10.44
CA PHE A 250 11.03 -12.72 10.23
C PHE A 250 9.57 -13.09 10.02
N ILE A 251 8.66 -12.29 10.56
CA ILE A 251 7.22 -12.41 10.34
C ILE A 251 6.71 -11.07 9.82
N ILE A 252 5.93 -11.10 8.74
CA ILE A 252 5.14 -9.96 8.29
C ILE A 252 3.66 -10.23 8.58
N ASP A 253 3.07 -9.35 9.36
CA ASP A 253 1.68 -9.45 9.76
C ASP A 253 0.81 -8.48 8.96
N THR A 254 -0.07 -9.07 8.16
CA THR A 254 -0.91 -8.36 7.19
C THR A 254 -2.38 -8.30 7.60
N VAL A 255 -2.71 -8.72 8.83
CA VAL A 255 -4.10 -8.84 9.28
C VAL A 255 -4.67 -7.47 9.62
N SER A 256 -5.75 -7.08 8.94
CA SER A 256 -6.45 -5.80 9.15
C SER A 256 -7.51 -5.83 10.27
N ALA A 257 -7.49 -6.87 11.10
CA ALA A 257 -8.42 -7.09 12.21
C ALA A 257 -7.65 -7.37 13.50
N VAL A 258 -8.29 -7.12 14.64
CA VAL A 258 -7.70 -7.42 15.95
C VAL A 258 -7.48 -8.93 16.08
N HIS A 259 -6.28 -9.32 16.47
CA HIS A 259 -5.92 -10.72 16.69
C HIS A 259 -4.77 -10.80 17.74
N PRO A 260 -4.58 -11.96 18.39
CA PRO A 260 -3.58 -12.10 19.45
C PRO A 260 -2.15 -12.19 18.89
N LEU A 261 -1.27 -11.29 19.32
CA LEU A 261 0.14 -11.29 18.92
C LEU A 261 0.99 -12.34 19.64
N GLY A 262 0.59 -12.79 20.82
CA GLY A 262 1.39 -13.73 21.65
C GLY A 262 1.80 -15.00 20.90
N PRO A 263 0.85 -15.80 20.38
CA PRO A 263 1.18 -17.01 19.62
C PRO A 263 2.03 -16.74 18.37
N ILE A 264 1.89 -15.57 17.74
CA ILE A 264 2.69 -15.18 16.57
C ILE A 264 4.13 -14.88 16.98
N LEU A 265 4.34 -14.16 18.09
CA LEU A 265 5.66 -13.84 18.63
C LEU A 265 6.43 -15.11 19.01
N GLU A 266 5.75 -16.13 19.55
CA GLU A 266 6.36 -17.42 19.92
C GLU A 266 6.94 -18.20 18.73
N LEU A 267 6.47 -17.92 17.50
CA LEU A 267 7.04 -18.52 16.28
C LEU A 267 8.40 -17.93 15.89
N LEU A 268 8.75 -16.75 16.38
CA LEU A 268 10.02 -16.09 16.08
C LEU A 268 11.18 -16.76 16.81
N LYS A 269 12.30 -16.92 16.10
CA LYS A 269 13.60 -17.21 16.71
C LYS A 269 14.01 -16.07 17.65
N VAL A 270 14.99 -16.35 18.51
CA VAL A 270 15.69 -15.31 19.27
C VAL A 270 16.28 -14.28 18.29
N LYS A 271 16.00 -12.99 18.52
CA LYS A 271 16.31 -11.86 17.61
C LYS A 271 15.56 -11.87 16.28
N GLY A 272 14.49 -12.67 16.17
CA GLY A 272 13.55 -12.58 15.06
C GLY A 272 12.81 -11.25 15.06
N THR A 273 12.25 -10.88 13.91
CA THR A 273 11.56 -9.60 13.72
C THR A 273 10.09 -9.82 13.38
N LEU A 274 9.20 -9.08 14.06
CA LEU A 274 7.80 -8.93 13.65
C LEU A 274 7.62 -7.56 12.98
N SER A 275 7.21 -7.54 11.71
CA SER A 275 6.81 -6.34 10.99
C SER A 275 5.30 -6.32 10.85
N ILE A 276 4.66 -5.33 11.48
CA ILE A 276 3.21 -5.13 11.43
C ILE A 276 2.90 -4.15 10.31
N VAL A 277 2.15 -4.60 9.31
CA VAL A 277 1.66 -3.77 8.21
C VAL A 277 0.13 -3.77 8.09
N GLY A 278 -0.54 -4.61 8.89
CA GLY A 278 -1.99 -4.55 9.08
C GLY A 278 -2.42 -3.32 9.89
N ALA A 279 -3.59 -2.76 9.55
CA ALA A 279 -4.16 -1.58 10.20
C ALA A 279 -5.55 -1.89 10.79
N PRO A 280 -5.63 -2.60 11.93
CA PRO A 280 -6.89 -2.82 12.61
C PRO A 280 -7.49 -1.51 13.12
N ALA A 281 -8.82 -1.45 13.23
CA ALA A 281 -9.54 -0.29 13.75
C ALA A 281 -9.27 -0.04 15.25
N GLU A 282 -8.97 -1.10 16.00
CA GLU A 282 -8.72 -1.05 17.45
C GLU A 282 -7.25 -1.40 17.77
N PRO A 283 -6.69 -0.90 18.88
CA PRO A 283 -5.34 -1.23 19.31
C PRO A 283 -5.14 -2.73 19.54
N MET A 284 -3.94 -3.22 19.22
CA MET A 284 -3.54 -4.61 19.49
C MET A 284 -2.88 -4.76 20.86
N GLY A 285 -3.18 -5.87 21.55
CA GLY A 285 -2.53 -6.23 22.80
C GLY A 285 -1.14 -6.83 22.56
N LEU A 286 -0.11 -6.28 23.24
CA LEU A 286 1.28 -6.75 23.14
C LEU A 286 1.70 -7.48 24.43
N PRO A 287 1.80 -8.82 24.42
CA PRO A 287 2.25 -9.58 25.59
C PRO A 287 3.78 -9.51 25.75
N SER A 288 4.25 -9.34 26.99
CA SER A 288 5.68 -9.18 27.28
C SER A 288 6.48 -10.49 27.33
N PHE A 289 5.88 -11.59 27.77
CA PHE A 289 6.59 -12.86 27.98
C PHE A 289 7.31 -13.40 26.72
N PRO A 290 6.67 -13.47 25.54
CA PRO A 290 7.34 -13.93 24.30
C PRO A 290 8.48 -13.01 23.83
N ILE A 291 8.54 -11.77 24.34
CA ILE A 291 9.58 -10.79 24.00
C ILE A 291 10.76 -10.91 24.96
N ILE A 292 10.51 -11.35 26.20
CA ILE A 292 11.51 -11.49 27.26
C ILE A 292 12.22 -12.85 27.18
N PHE A 293 11.51 -13.94 26.87
CA PHE A 293 12.01 -15.32 27.00
C PHE A 293 12.15 -16.03 25.67
#